data_AF-A0A835BB13-F1
#
_entry.id   AF-A0A835BB13-F1
#
_cell.length_a   1.000
_cell.length_b   1.000
_cell.length_c   1.000
_cell.angle_alpha   90.00
_cell.angle_beta   90.00
_cell.angle_gamma   90.00
#
_symmetry.space_group_name_H-M   'P 1'
#
loop_
_entity.id
_entity.type
_entity.pdbx_description
1 polymer ?
#
loop_
_entity_poly.entity_id
_entity_poly.type
_entity_poly.pdbx_seq_one_letter_code
_entity_poly.pdbx_strand_id
1 'polypeptide(L)'
;MLRVREFDHFVVIDFEATCEKDSRIYPQEIIEFPAVLVDAATGALLSSFRTYVKPRHHPQLTSFCSELTGIQQQQVDGGVDLATALGMHDSWLASACISKPRYFDQWVNLRIPFEAVFGAGRRNLQEAVREAGLQWDGRLHCGLDDACNTARLLVELMRRGASISITGSLPPPPLPAPEPELQFQAQMAPVNRNISWCTGGVATTGVCCYCGLPIRGDIVTTPGPMQGRFFFSCGNWSPILGPMCNFFLWAA
;
A
#
# COMPACT_ATOMS: atom_id res chain seq x y z
N MET A 1 -35.43 -21.39 -1.44
CA MET A 1 -34.88 -20.25 -0.66
C MET A 1 -33.76 -19.66 -1.50
N LEU A 2 -33.93 -18.44 -2.02
CA LEU A 2 -32.88 -17.78 -2.82
C LEU A 2 -31.70 -17.49 -1.87
N ARG A 3 -30.50 -18.01 -2.16
CA ARG A 3 -29.28 -17.62 -1.43
C ARG A 3 -29.10 -16.12 -1.63
N VAL A 4 -29.16 -15.36 -0.55
CA VAL A 4 -28.73 -13.95 -0.55
C VAL A 4 -27.25 -13.93 -0.92
N ARG A 5 -26.89 -13.15 -1.95
CA ARG A 5 -25.50 -12.95 -2.34
C ARG A 5 -24.94 -11.79 -1.54
N GLU A 6 -23.76 -11.98 -0.94
CA GLU A 6 -23.09 -10.96 -0.12
C GLU A 6 -22.49 -9.84 -1.00
N PHE A 7 -22.06 -10.17 -2.21
CA PHE A 7 -21.46 -9.24 -3.17
C PHE A 7 -22.14 -9.33 -4.53
N ASP A 8 -22.23 -8.18 -5.21
CA ASP A 8 -22.69 -8.10 -6.61
C ASP A 8 -21.55 -8.35 -7.60
N HIS A 9 -20.33 -7.97 -7.23
CA HIS A 9 -19.15 -8.07 -8.07
C HIS A 9 -17.93 -8.50 -7.26
N PHE A 10 -16.98 -9.16 -7.93
CA PHE A 10 -15.64 -9.40 -7.42
C PHE A 10 -14.61 -8.72 -8.30
N VAL A 11 -13.58 -8.15 -7.68
CA VAL A 11 -12.40 -7.62 -8.37
C VAL A 11 -11.23 -8.49 -7.98
N VAL A 12 -10.73 -9.28 -8.93
CA VAL A 12 -9.63 -10.22 -8.73
C VAL A 12 -8.33 -9.55 -9.14
N ILE A 13 -7.35 -9.51 -8.24
CA ILE A 13 -6.07 -8.80 -8.40
C ILE A 13 -4.95 -9.79 -8.13
N ASP A 14 -3.92 -9.78 -8.98
CA ASP A 14 -2.67 -10.54 -8.78
C ASP A 14 -1.48 -9.68 -9.20
N PHE A 15 -0.73 -9.16 -8.22
CA PHE A 15 0.37 -8.23 -8.52
C PHE A 15 1.64 -8.99 -8.86
N GLU A 16 2.34 -8.52 -9.91
CA GLU A 16 3.76 -8.82 -10.05
C GLU A 16 4.59 -7.73 -9.36
N ALA A 17 5.71 -8.14 -8.78
CA ALA A 17 6.58 -7.24 -8.02
C ALA A 17 8.06 -7.50 -8.28
N THR A 18 8.90 -6.51 -7.96
CA THR A 18 10.36 -6.68 -8.01
C THR A 18 10.79 -7.88 -7.18
N CYS A 19 11.73 -8.66 -7.70
CA CYS A 19 12.27 -9.83 -7.02
C CYS A 19 13.71 -10.15 -7.44
N GLU A 20 14.37 -10.97 -6.64
CA GLU A 20 15.70 -11.49 -6.89
C GLU A 20 15.76 -12.98 -6.54
N LYS A 21 16.73 -13.69 -7.11
CA LYS A 21 16.88 -15.13 -6.88
C LYS A 21 17.48 -15.37 -5.48
N ASP A 22 16.96 -16.37 -4.78
CA ASP A 22 17.50 -16.89 -3.51
C ASP A 22 17.59 -15.86 -2.35
N SER A 23 17.01 -14.67 -2.52
CA SER A 23 17.06 -13.58 -1.55
C SER A 23 15.81 -12.69 -1.62
N ARG A 24 15.62 -11.84 -0.62
CA ARG A 24 14.47 -10.93 -0.55
C ARG A 24 14.95 -9.51 -0.83
N ILE A 25 14.45 -8.95 -1.93
CA ILE A 25 14.61 -7.54 -2.23
C ILE A 25 13.71 -6.70 -1.30
N TYR A 26 14.25 -5.61 -0.75
CA TYR A 26 13.49 -4.69 0.10
C TYR A 26 13.79 -3.22 -0.27
N PRO A 27 12.76 -2.36 -0.42
CA PRO A 27 11.35 -2.73 -0.47
C PRO A 27 11.04 -3.51 -1.76
N GLN A 28 10.08 -4.42 -1.68
CA GLN A 28 9.47 -5.01 -2.87
C GLN A 28 8.46 -3.99 -3.44
N GLU A 29 8.48 -3.80 -4.76
CA GLU A 29 7.68 -2.79 -5.45
C GLU A 29 6.80 -3.45 -6.51
N ILE A 30 5.54 -3.04 -6.61
CA ILE A 30 4.64 -3.50 -7.67
C ILE A 30 5.20 -3.03 -9.02
N ILE A 31 5.26 -3.94 -10.00
CA ILE A 31 5.69 -3.66 -11.37
C ILE A 31 4.63 -4.00 -12.42
N GLU A 32 3.62 -4.79 -12.06
CA GLU A 32 2.41 -4.99 -12.84
C GLU A 32 1.19 -4.90 -11.91
N PHE A 33 0.20 -4.13 -12.32
CA PHE A 33 -1.09 -4.04 -11.64
C PHE A 33 -2.22 -4.45 -12.59
N PRO A 34 -2.63 -5.72 -12.52
CA PRO A 34 -3.79 -6.22 -13.22
C PRO A 34 -5.02 -6.35 -12.29
N ALA A 35 -6.20 -6.25 -12.88
CA ALA A 35 -7.45 -6.57 -12.20
C ALA A 35 -8.45 -7.18 -13.18
N VAL A 36 -9.28 -8.10 -12.71
CA VAL A 36 -10.36 -8.73 -13.49
C VAL A 36 -11.68 -8.55 -12.76
N LEU A 37 -12.66 -7.98 -13.43
CA LEU A 37 -14.00 -7.78 -12.89
C LEU A 37 -14.88 -9.00 -13.20
N VAL A 38 -15.50 -9.55 -12.15
CA VAL A 38 -16.38 -10.72 -12.24
C VAL A 38 -17.77 -10.35 -11.71
N ASP A 39 -18.81 -10.65 -12.51
CA ASP A 39 -20.20 -10.57 -12.09
C ASP A 39 -20.51 -11.74 -11.14
N ALA A 40 -20.88 -11.45 -9.88
CA ALA A 40 -21.13 -12.49 -8.88
C ALA A 40 -22.39 -13.31 -9.19
N ALA A 41 -23.26 -12.80 -10.07
CA ALA A 41 -24.53 -13.42 -10.35
C ALA A 41 -24.45 -14.54 -11.39
N THR A 42 -23.64 -14.32 -12.41
CA THR A 42 -23.49 -15.13 -13.60
C THR A 42 -22.13 -15.83 -13.64
N GLY A 43 -21.14 -15.30 -12.92
CA GLY A 43 -19.74 -15.71 -13.03
C GLY A 43 -19.07 -15.20 -14.30
N ALA A 44 -19.69 -14.27 -15.04
CA ALA A 44 -19.08 -13.69 -16.23
C ALA A 44 -17.90 -12.78 -15.85
N LEU A 45 -16.78 -12.96 -16.54
CA LEU A 45 -15.66 -12.01 -16.52
C LEU A 45 -16.05 -10.82 -17.42
N LEU A 46 -16.35 -9.68 -16.82
CA LEU A 46 -16.94 -8.52 -17.50
C LEU A 46 -15.89 -7.69 -18.25
N SER A 47 -14.75 -7.45 -17.59
CA SER A 47 -13.67 -6.64 -18.14
C SER A 47 -12.38 -6.89 -17.36
N SER A 48 -11.27 -6.40 -17.89
CA SER A 48 -9.98 -6.42 -17.22
C SER A 48 -9.28 -5.06 -17.32
N PHE A 49 -8.37 -4.84 -16.38
CA PHE A 49 -7.47 -3.71 -16.29
C PHE A 49 -6.05 -4.24 -16.20
N ARG A 50 -5.10 -3.53 -16.80
CA ARG A 50 -3.68 -3.82 -16.71
C ARG A 50 -2.88 -2.54 -16.89
N THR A 51 -1.92 -2.30 -16.02
CA THR A 51 -0.87 -1.31 -16.25
C THR A 51 0.45 -1.78 -15.66
N TYR A 52 1.55 -1.29 -16.22
CA TYR A 52 2.89 -1.50 -15.64
C TYR A 52 3.24 -0.32 -14.76
N VAL A 53 3.92 -0.62 -13.65
CA VAL A 53 4.32 0.36 -12.65
C VAL A 53 5.83 0.51 -12.69
N LYS A 54 6.31 1.74 -12.72
CA LYS A 54 7.73 2.07 -12.68
C LYS A 54 8.24 2.06 -11.23
N PRO A 55 9.11 1.11 -10.84
CA PRO A 55 9.67 1.08 -9.49
C PRO A 55 10.62 2.28 -9.26
N ARG A 56 10.67 2.77 -8.03
CA ARG A 56 11.51 3.92 -7.61
C ARG A 56 12.74 3.48 -6.84
N HIS A 57 12.64 2.45 -6.01
CA HIS A 57 13.76 1.96 -5.20
C HIS A 57 14.68 1.04 -6.01
N HIS A 58 14.10 0.13 -6.78
CA HIS A 58 14.81 -0.84 -7.61
C HIS A 58 14.40 -0.70 -9.08
N PRO A 59 14.80 0.40 -9.76
CA PRO A 59 14.35 0.73 -11.11
C PRO A 59 14.84 -0.23 -12.20
N GLN A 60 15.84 -1.06 -11.91
CA GLN A 60 16.38 -2.05 -12.84
C GLN A 60 15.93 -3.44 -12.39
N LEU A 61 15.19 -4.14 -13.25
CA LEU A 61 14.75 -5.51 -13.00
C LEU A 61 15.94 -6.46 -13.04
N THR A 62 15.97 -7.41 -12.12
CA THR A 62 16.94 -8.52 -12.19
C THR A 62 16.57 -9.44 -13.36
N SER A 63 17.55 -10.17 -13.90
CA SER A 63 17.28 -11.17 -14.94
C SER A 63 16.28 -12.22 -14.45
N PHE A 64 16.41 -12.65 -13.19
CA PHE A 64 15.46 -13.56 -12.55
C PHE A 64 14.04 -13.00 -12.54
N CYS A 65 13.86 -11.73 -12.19
CA CYS A 65 12.55 -11.09 -12.19
C CYS A 65 11.93 -11.08 -13.58
N SER A 66 12.69 -10.66 -14.60
CA SER A 66 12.19 -10.63 -15.98
C SER A 66 11.93 -12.02 -16.56
N GLU A 67 12.75 -13.03 -16.21
CA GLU A 67 12.53 -14.42 -16.60
C GLU A 67 11.31 -15.03 -15.91
N LEU A 68 11.12 -14.73 -14.62
CA LEU A 68 9.99 -15.21 -13.84
C LEU A 68 8.69 -14.60 -14.34
N THR A 69 8.59 -13.27 -14.40
CA THR A 69 7.33 -12.57 -14.70
C THR A 69 7.09 -12.33 -16.20
N GLY A 70 8.13 -12.44 -17.02
CA GLY A 70 8.08 -12.11 -18.45
C GLY A 70 8.09 -10.61 -18.73
N ILE A 71 8.14 -9.76 -17.69
CA ILE A 71 8.14 -8.32 -17.81
C ILE A 71 9.54 -7.83 -18.20
N GLN A 72 9.61 -7.10 -19.30
CA GLN A 72 10.83 -6.51 -19.82
C GLN A 72 11.11 -5.15 -19.19
N GLN A 73 12.39 -4.78 -19.09
CA GLN A 73 12.82 -3.49 -18.54
C GLN A 73 12.13 -2.30 -19.22
N GLN A 74 11.95 -2.36 -20.54
CA GLN A 74 11.29 -1.30 -21.30
C GLN A 74 9.83 -1.06 -20.86
N GLN A 75 9.13 -2.11 -20.38
CA GLN A 75 7.73 -2.02 -19.96
C GLN A 75 7.62 -1.27 -18.62
N VAL A 76 8.53 -1.52 -17.68
CA VAL A 76 8.55 -0.77 -16.41
C VAL A 76 9.13 0.62 -16.59
N ASP A 77 10.09 0.81 -17.50
CA ASP A 77 10.66 2.13 -17.80
C ASP A 77 9.61 3.10 -18.37
N GLY A 78 8.71 2.57 -19.22
CA GLY A 78 7.55 3.26 -19.76
C GLY A 78 6.27 3.14 -18.92
N GLY A 79 6.35 2.46 -17.77
CA GLY A 79 5.25 2.34 -16.82
C GLY A 79 4.93 3.66 -16.11
N VAL A 80 3.75 3.71 -15.48
CA VAL A 80 3.32 4.86 -14.68
C VAL A 80 3.82 4.73 -13.24
N ASP A 81 3.81 5.80 -12.45
CA ASP A 81 4.04 5.66 -11.01
C ASP A 81 2.84 4.99 -10.30
N LEU A 82 3.06 4.43 -9.11
CA LEU A 82 2.04 3.67 -8.38
C LEU A 82 0.78 4.49 -8.07
N ALA A 83 0.90 5.79 -7.76
CA ALA A 83 -0.27 6.62 -7.45
C ALA A 83 -1.13 6.82 -8.70
N THR A 84 -0.49 7.05 -9.85
CA THR A 84 -1.17 7.09 -11.15
C THR A 84 -1.84 5.75 -11.49
N ALA A 85 -1.16 4.61 -11.26
CA ALA A 85 -1.75 3.29 -11.49
C ALA A 85 -3.02 3.05 -10.65
N LEU A 86 -2.99 3.44 -9.37
CA LEU A 86 -4.17 3.39 -8.48
C LEU A 86 -5.31 4.28 -9.01
N GLY A 87 -5.01 5.51 -9.46
CA GLY A 87 -6.02 6.40 -10.04
C GLY A 87 -6.62 5.86 -11.34
N MET A 88 -5.82 5.21 -12.18
CA MET A 88 -6.30 4.53 -13.39
C MET A 88 -7.22 3.36 -13.06
N HIS A 89 -6.86 2.53 -12.08
CA HIS A 89 -7.69 1.43 -11.60
C HIS A 89 -9.03 1.94 -11.03
N ASP A 90 -9.00 3.01 -10.22
CA ASP A 90 -10.21 3.61 -9.65
C ASP A 90 -11.12 4.20 -10.77
N SER A 91 -10.53 4.79 -11.81
CA SER A 91 -11.25 5.27 -12.99
C SER A 91 -11.86 4.13 -13.80
N TRP A 92 -11.15 3.01 -13.91
CA TRP A 92 -11.65 1.80 -14.57
C TRP A 92 -12.89 1.23 -13.83
N LEU A 93 -12.82 1.10 -12.50
CA LEU A 93 -13.98 0.68 -11.69
C LEU A 93 -15.16 1.66 -11.83
N ALA A 94 -14.89 2.96 -11.78
CA ALA A 94 -15.92 3.98 -11.94
C ALA A 94 -16.62 3.89 -13.31
N SER A 95 -15.89 3.56 -14.39
CA SER A 95 -16.48 3.39 -15.72
C SER A 95 -17.40 2.15 -15.82
N ALA A 96 -17.22 1.17 -14.92
CA ALA A 96 -18.12 0.03 -14.73
C ALA A 96 -19.25 0.32 -13.72
N CYS A 97 -19.42 1.58 -13.29
CA CYS A 97 -20.36 1.99 -12.23
C CYS A 97 -20.09 1.32 -10.87
N ILE A 98 -18.86 0.89 -10.62
CA ILE A 98 -18.45 0.29 -9.35
C ILE A 98 -17.79 1.37 -8.51
N SER A 99 -18.44 1.74 -7.41
CA SER A 99 -17.83 2.61 -6.42
C SER A 99 -16.89 1.78 -5.55
N LYS A 100 -15.60 2.13 -5.57
CA LYS A 100 -14.64 1.56 -4.63
C LYS A 100 -15.07 1.94 -3.21
N PRO A 101 -15.38 0.97 -2.34
CA PRO A 101 -15.74 1.29 -0.98
C PRO A 101 -14.58 1.98 -0.27
N ARG A 102 -14.88 2.92 0.62
CA ARG A 102 -13.85 3.61 1.42
C ARG A 102 -12.99 2.65 2.26
N TYR A 103 -13.54 1.48 2.57
CA TYR A 103 -12.89 0.38 3.27
C TYR A 103 -12.22 -0.60 2.28
N PHE A 104 -11.49 -0.13 1.27
CA PHE A 104 -10.68 -1.02 0.39
C PHE A 104 -9.45 -1.57 1.12
N ASP A 105 -9.76 -2.11 2.28
CA ASP A 105 -8.97 -2.55 3.40
C ASP A 105 -9.35 -3.99 3.68
N GLN A 106 -10.44 -4.51 3.07
CA GLN A 106 -10.96 -5.86 3.26
C GLN A 106 -10.81 -6.66 1.96
N TRP A 107 -10.52 -7.95 2.08
CA TRP A 107 -10.34 -8.81 0.93
C TRP A 107 -10.80 -10.24 1.18
N VAL A 108 -10.98 -10.97 0.08
CA VAL A 108 -11.18 -12.41 0.08
C VAL A 108 -9.88 -13.08 -0.35
N ASN A 109 -9.18 -13.71 0.59
CA ASN A 109 -8.15 -14.69 0.26
C ASN A 109 -8.81 -15.97 -0.28
N LEU A 110 -8.79 -16.16 -1.59
CA LEU A 110 -9.45 -17.26 -2.29
C LEU A 110 -8.94 -18.65 -1.87
N ARG A 111 -7.75 -18.73 -1.25
CA ARG A 111 -7.23 -19.98 -0.69
C ARG A 111 -8.16 -20.60 0.35
N ILE A 112 -8.84 -19.78 1.16
CA ILE A 112 -9.71 -20.26 2.24
C ILE A 112 -10.93 -21.01 1.69
N PRO A 113 -11.77 -20.44 0.81
CA PRO A 113 -12.89 -21.18 0.22
C PRO A 113 -12.40 -22.33 -0.68
N PHE A 114 -11.21 -22.21 -1.28
CA PHE A 114 -10.62 -23.30 -2.03
C PHE A 114 -10.29 -24.51 -1.14
N GLU A 115 -9.59 -24.32 -0.03
CA GLU A 115 -9.28 -25.39 0.92
C GLU A 115 -10.55 -25.99 1.57
N ALA A 116 -11.62 -25.21 1.71
CA ALA A 116 -12.91 -25.71 2.17
C ALA A 116 -13.55 -26.71 1.18
N VAL A 117 -13.29 -26.57 -0.12
CA VAL A 117 -13.82 -27.46 -1.17
C VAL A 117 -12.89 -28.64 -1.47
N PHE A 118 -11.59 -28.39 -1.51
CA PHE A 118 -10.58 -29.35 -1.98
C PHE A 118 -9.68 -29.91 -0.87
N GLY A 119 -9.87 -29.50 0.39
CA GLY A 119 -9.03 -29.85 1.52
C GLY A 119 -7.77 -28.98 1.66
N ALA A 120 -7.20 -28.97 2.85
CA ALA A 120 -5.95 -28.23 3.13
C ALA A 120 -4.76 -28.87 2.40
N GLY A 121 -3.79 -28.05 1.97
CA GLY A 121 -2.57 -28.54 1.35
C GLY A 121 -1.75 -27.42 0.69
N ARG A 122 -0.44 -27.64 0.54
CA ARG A 122 0.42 -26.69 -0.18
C ARG A 122 0.27 -26.91 -1.68
N ARG A 123 -0.13 -25.86 -2.39
CA ARG A 123 -0.30 -25.83 -3.85
C ARG A 123 0.06 -24.44 -4.35
N ASN A 124 0.59 -24.33 -5.56
CA ASN A 124 0.63 -23.07 -6.29
C ASN A 124 -0.71 -22.83 -7.03
N LEU A 125 -0.87 -21.65 -7.63
CA LEU A 125 -2.10 -21.27 -8.33
C LEU A 125 -2.42 -22.22 -9.49
N GLN A 126 -1.43 -22.58 -10.31
CA GLN A 126 -1.64 -23.45 -11.46
C GLN A 126 -2.09 -24.87 -11.06
N GLU A 127 -1.54 -25.40 -9.97
CA GLU A 127 -1.98 -26.67 -9.38
C GLU A 127 -3.43 -26.59 -8.89
N ALA A 128 -3.79 -25.50 -8.19
CA ALA A 128 -5.15 -25.29 -7.70
C ALA A 128 -6.17 -25.19 -8.86
N VAL A 129 -5.83 -24.47 -9.93
CA VAL A 129 -6.64 -24.37 -11.16
C VAL A 129 -6.83 -25.76 -11.78
N ARG A 130 -5.76 -26.54 -11.92
CA ARG A 130 -5.81 -27.89 -12.49
C ARG A 130 -6.64 -28.84 -11.65
N GLU A 131 -6.52 -28.80 -10.32
CA GLU A 131 -7.27 -29.65 -9.41
C GLU A 131 -8.76 -29.30 -9.38
N ALA A 132 -9.11 -28.03 -9.61
CA ALA A 132 -10.49 -27.62 -9.84
C ALA A 132 -11.07 -28.12 -11.18
N GLY A 133 -10.28 -28.80 -12.01
CA GLY A 133 -10.68 -29.30 -13.32
C GLY A 133 -10.65 -28.24 -14.42
N LEU A 134 -10.00 -27.10 -14.16
CA LEU A 134 -9.82 -26.02 -15.13
C LEU A 134 -8.48 -26.18 -15.87
N GLN A 135 -8.42 -25.66 -17.09
CA GLN A 135 -7.17 -25.58 -17.85
C GLN A 135 -6.49 -24.24 -17.58
N TRP A 136 -5.17 -24.27 -17.44
CA TRP A 136 -4.36 -23.06 -17.37
C TRP A 136 -4.32 -22.36 -18.73
N ASP A 137 -4.48 -21.05 -18.73
CA ASP A 137 -4.47 -20.20 -19.92
C ASP A 137 -3.48 -19.05 -19.72
N GLY A 138 -2.70 -18.74 -20.76
CA GLY A 138 -1.64 -17.73 -20.68
C GLY A 138 -0.37 -18.19 -19.95
N ARG A 139 0.44 -17.22 -19.52
CA ARG A 139 1.77 -17.43 -18.95
C ARG A 139 1.73 -17.34 -17.43
N LEU A 140 2.28 -18.34 -16.74
CA LEU A 140 2.43 -18.30 -15.28
C LEU A 140 3.31 -17.11 -14.87
N HIS A 141 2.92 -16.38 -13.81
CA HIS A 141 3.57 -15.14 -13.35
C HIS A 141 3.44 -13.97 -14.35
N CYS A 142 2.46 -14.04 -15.25
CA CYS A 142 1.93 -12.84 -15.91
C CYS A 142 0.72 -12.43 -15.09
N GLY A 143 0.78 -11.28 -14.40
CA GLY A 143 -0.22 -10.97 -13.39
C GLY A 143 -1.65 -10.94 -13.95
N LEU A 144 -1.83 -10.48 -15.20
CA LEU A 144 -3.16 -10.51 -15.82
C LEU A 144 -3.66 -11.93 -16.10
N ASP A 145 -2.79 -12.83 -16.57
CA ASP A 145 -3.16 -14.22 -16.83
C ASP A 145 -3.47 -14.94 -15.51
N ASP A 146 -2.65 -14.71 -14.47
CA ASP A 146 -2.84 -15.25 -13.12
C ASP A 146 -4.17 -14.74 -12.52
N ALA A 147 -4.49 -13.45 -12.66
CA ALA A 147 -5.78 -12.88 -12.23
C ALA A 147 -6.97 -13.47 -13.01
N CYS A 148 -6.85 -13.69 -14.32
CA CYS A 148 -7.90 -14.32 -15.13
C CYS A 148 -8.16 -15.77 -14.71
N ASN A 149 -7.10 -16.55 -14.47
CA ASN A 149 -7.23 -17.92 -14.00
C ASN A 149 -7.79 -17.97 -12.57
N THR A 150 -7.38 -17.04 -11.70
CA THR A 150 -7.94 -16.88 -10.35
C THR A 150 -9.43 -16.53 -10.41
N ALA A 151 -9.85 -15.67 -11.33
CA ALA A 151 -11.27 -15.35 -11.54
C ALA A 151 -12.07 -16.58 -11.99
N ARG A 152 -11.55 -17.39 -12.92
CA ARG A 152 -12.19 -18.65 -13.32
C ARG A 152 -12.27 -19.65 -12.15
N LEU A 153 -11.23 -19.72 -11.33
CA LEU A 153 -11.21 -20.54 -10.12
C LEU A 153 -12.28 -20.08 -9.10
N LEU A 154 -12.40 -18.78 -8.87
CA LEU A 154 -13.44 -18.19 -8.04
C LEU A 154 -14.84 -18.61 -8.52
N VAL A 155 -15.09 -18.47 -9.82
CA VAL A 155 -16.38 -18.86 -10.43
C VAL A 155 -16.67 -20.35 -10.24
N GLU A 156 -15.67 -21.21 -10.43
CA GLU A 156 -15.84 -22.66 -10.21
C GLU A 156 -16.09 -23.00 -8.74
N LEU A 157 -15.45 -22.32 -7.79
CA LEU A 157 -15.72 -22.47 -6.36
C LEU A 157 -17.17 -22.07 -6.03
N MET A 158 -17.64 -20.94 -6.58
CA MET A 158 -19.03 -20.50 -6.43
C MET A 158 -20.00 -21.53 -7.03
N ARG A 159 -19.69 -22.10 -8.19
CA ARG A 159 -20.48 -23.14 -8.86
C ARG A 159 -20.58 -24.43 -8.04
N ARG A 160 -19.52 -24.77 -7.31
CA ARG A 160 -19.48 -25.87 -6.34
C ARG A 160 -20.17 -25.55 -5.01
N GLY A 161 -20.73 -24.35 -4.86
CA GLY A 161 -21.51 -23.94 -3.71
C GLY A 161 -20.69 -23.40 -2.54
N ALA A 162 -19.39 -23.13 -2.73
CA ALA A 162 -18.54 -22.49 -1.74
C ALA A 162 -19.11 -21.13 -1.30
N SER A 163 -18.97 -20.82 -0.01
CA SER A 163 -19.29 -19.49 0.50
C SER A 163 -18.09 -18.57 0.27
N ILE A 164 -18.31 -17.46 -0.43
CA ILE A 164 -17.31 -16.44 -0.67
C ILE A 164 -17.69 -15.23 0.19
N SER A 165 -16.87 -14.95 1.21
CA SER A 165 -17.05 -13.87 2.20
C SER A 165 -15.69 -13.22 2.50
N ILE A 166 -15.68 -12.03 3.11
CA ILE A 166 -14.45 -11.36 3.53
C ILE A 166 -13.66 -12.26 4.50
N THR A 167 -12.36 -12.44 4.24
CA THR A 167 -11.48 -13.28 5.06
C THR A 167 -10.30 -12.52 5.66
N GLY A 168 -10.07 -11.28 5.24
CA GLY A 168 -9.01 -10.43 5.80
C GLY A 168 -9.41 -8.96 5.77
N SER A 169 -8.80 -8.21 6.68
CA SER A 169 -8.84 -6.75 6.67
C SER A 169 -7.51 -6.15 7.12
N LEU A 170 -7.21 -4.91 6.71
CA LEU A 170 -6.16 -4.12 7.33
C LEU A 170 -6.52 -3.92 8.82
N PRO A 171 -5.50 -3.84 9.70
CA PRO A 171 -5.77 -3.44 11.07
C PRO A 171 -6.40 -2.04 11.07
N PRO A 172 -7.37 -1.78 11.96
CA PRO A 172 -7.92 -0.44 12.11
C PRO A 172 -6.77 0.54 12.38
N PRO A 173 -6.83 1.76 11.81
CA PRO A 173 -5.85 2.77 12.14
C PRO A 173 -5.78 2.92 13.67
N PRO A 174 -4.58 3.14 14.24
CA PRO A 174 -4.46 3.34 15.67
C PRO A 174 -5.47 4.39 16.12
N LEU A 175 -6.24 4.08 17.17
CA LEU A 175 -7.19 5.04 17.71
C LEU A 175 -6.45 6.37 17.91
N PRO A 176 -7.04 7.51 17.49
CA PRO A 176 -6.48 8.79 17.87
C PRO A 176 -6.28 8.76 19.38
N ALA A 177 -5.07 9.13 19.84
CA ALA A 177 -4.81 9.26 21.25
C ALA A 177 -5.96 10.07 21.87
N PRO A 178 -6.47 9.68 23.06
CA PRO A 178 -7.59 10.38 23.67
C PRO A 178 -7.32 11.88 23.60
N GLU A 179 -8.23 12.60 22.94
CA GLU A 179 -8.14 14.05 22.89
C GLU A 179 -8.03 14.52 24.35
N PRO A 180 -6.99 15.29 24.71
CA PRO A 180 -6.92 15.86 26.04
C PRO A 180 -8.21 16.66 26.24
N GLU A 181 -8.94 16.35 27.31
CA GLU A 181 -10.17 17.05 27.68
C GLU A 181 -9.94 18.56 27.50
N LEU A 182 -10.66 19.14 26.54
CA LEU A 182 -10.54 20.54 26.16
C LEU A 182 -11.00 21.40 27.34
N GLN A 183 -10.06 21.73 28.23
CA GLN A 183 -10.19 22.88 29.09
C GLN A 183 -10.17 24.11 28.19
N PHE A 184 -11.33 24.73 28.09
CA PHE A 184 -11.64 25.92 27.33
C PHE A 184 -10.55 26.99 27.42
N GLN A 185 -9.72 27.13 26.39
CA GLN A 185 -8.93 28.35 26.17
C GLN A 185 -8.92 28.73 24.68
N ALA A 186 -9.68 29.80 24.42
CA ALA A 186 -9.67 30.76 23.33
C ALA A 186 -9.00 30.38 21.99
N GLN A 187 -9.84 30.42 20.96
CA GLN A 187 -9.52 30.49 19.53
C GLN A 187 -8.33 31.40 19.22
N MET A 188 -7.36 30.93 18.42
CA MET A 188 -6.63 31.78 17.47
C MET A 188 -6.40 31.05 16.14
N ALA A 189 -6.54 31.81 15.06
CA ALA A 189 -6.59 31.42 13.65
C ALA A 189 -5.32 30.68 13.14
N PRO A 190 -5.40 29.93 12.02
CA PRO A 190 -4.25 29.18 11.52
C PRO A 190 -3.24 30.14 10.87
N VAL A 191 -1.98 30.11 11.32
CA VAL A 191 -0.88 30.83 10.67
C VAL A 191 0.06 29.85 9.97
N ASN A 192 0.34 30.22 8.73
CA ASN A 192 1.04 29.51 7.69
C ASN A 192 2.50 29.16 8.07
N ARG A 193 2.98 28.05 7.51
CA ARG A 193 4.33 27.49 7.72
C ARG A 193 5.40 28.44 7.19
N ASN A 194 6.16 29.09 8.07
CA ASN A 194 7.55 29.47 7.85
C ASN A 194 8.19 29.86 9.19
N ILE A 195 9.48 29.54 9.33
CA ILE A 195 10.33 29.82 10.50
C ILE A 195 10.09 31.25 10.98
N SER A 196 9.72 31.42 12.26
CA SER A 196 9.37 32.73 12.82
C SER A 196 10.55 33.34 13.58
N TRP A 197 10.69 34.66 13.47
CA TRP A 197 11.65 35.47 14.23
C TRP A 197 11.02 35.88 15.57
N CYS A 198 11.75 35.71 16.67
CA CYS A 198 11.31 36.15 17.97
C CYS A 198 11.88 37.54 18.30
N THR A 199 10.99 38.49 18.64
CA THR A 199 11.33 39.80 19.23
C THR A 199 10.84 39.84 20.67
N GLY A 200 11.72 39.56 21.63
CA GLY A 200 11.39 39.63 23.04
C GLY A 200 12.59 40.05 23.89
N GLY A 201 12.53 41.29 24.39
CA GLY A 201 13.25 41.83 25.56
C GLY A 201 14.73 41.48 25.74
N VAL A 202 15.59 42.46 25.48
CA VAL A 202 17.07 42.41 25.54
C VAL A 202 17.71 41.85 24.25
N ALA A 203 17.80 42.74 23.27
CA ALA A 203 18.73 42.77 22.12
C ALA A 203 19.49 41.48 21.73
N THR A 204 18.79 40.44 21.29
CA THR A 204 19.30 39.48 20.29
C THR A 204 18.14 38.98 19.43
N THR A 205 18.13 39.30 18.14
CA THR A 205 17.23 38.70 17.15
C THR A 205 17.55 37.22 17.00
N GLY A 206 16.64 36.33 17.40
CA GLY A 206 16.87 34.88 17.42
C GLY A 206 15.85 34.10 16.58
N VAL A 207 16.33 33.04 15.92
CA VAL A 207 15.50 32.06 15.20
C VAL A 207 14.84 31.12 16.21
N CYS A 208 13.54 30.87 16.06
CA CYS A 208 12.76 30.05 16.99
C CYS A 208 12.26 28.73 16.38
N CYS A 209 12.04 27.72 17.23
CA CYS A 209 11.42 26.44 16.85
C CYS A 209 9.96 26.66 16.39
N TYR A 210 9.32 25.58 15.90
CA TYR A 210 7.87 25.55 15.67
C TYR A 210 7.02 25.88 16.90
N CYS A 211 7.61 25.74 18.09
CA CYS A 211 7.01 26.01 19.39
C CYS A 211 7.28 27.41 19.96
N GLY A 212 7.97 28.29 19.22
CA GLY A 212 8.27 29.67 19.65
C GLY A 212 9.41 29.83 20.68
N LEU A 213 10.02 28.74 21.14
CA LEU A 213 11.22 28.77 21.97
C LEU A 213 12.50 28.96 21.13
N PRO A 214 13.56 29.57 21.71
CA PRO A 214 14.83 29.72 21.02
C PRO A 214 15.44 28.35 20.68
N ILE A 215 15.96 28.22 19.46
CA ILE A 215 16.65 27.01 19.02
C ILE A 215 18.00 26.88 19.76
N ARG A 216 18.41 25.64 20.05
CA ARG A 216 19.74 25.33 20.61
C ARG A 216 20.58 24.64 19.55
N GLY A 217 21.84 25.03 19.46
CA GLY A 217 22.81 24.42 18.55
C GLY A 217 23.68 23.40 19.28
N ASP A 218 23.81 22.21 18.72
CA ASP A 218 24.59 21.09 19.29
C ASP A 218 25.40 20.38 18.18
N ILE A 219 26.38 19.56 18.61
CA ILE A 219 27.24 18.78 17.72
C ILE A 219 26.98 17.28 17.94
N VAL A 220 26.94 16.51 16.86
CA VAL A 220 26.85 15.04 16.94
C VAL A 220 28.16 14.48 17.50
N THR A 221 28.13 14.00 18.75
CA THR A 221 29.28 13.36 19.40
C THR A 221 29.34 11.85 19.20
N THR A 222 28.21 11.24 18.81
CA THR A 222 28.10 9.80 18.57
C THR A 222 28.93 9.38 17.36
N PRO A 223 29.69 8.26 17.43
CA PRO A 223 30.47 7.75 16.31
C PRO A 223 29.60 7.43 15.09
N GLY A 224 29.98 7.94 13.92
CA GLY A 224 29.27 7.66 12.66
C GLY A 224 29.53 8.69 11.56
N PRO A 225 28.90 8.54 10.39
CA PRO A 225 29.13 9.40 9.22
C PRO A 225 28.81 10.89 9.45
N MET A 226 27.99 11.19 10.46
CA MET A 226 27.57 12.54 10.84
C MET A 226 28.29 13.06 12.08
N GLN A 227 29.25 12.31 12.64
CA GLN A 227 30.03 12.73 13.81
C GLN A 227 30.75 14.05 13.53
N GLY A 228 30.65 14.98 14.48
CA GLY A 228 31.22 16.32 14.37
C GLY A 228 30.37 17.32 13.58
N ARG A 229 29.23 16.92 12.99
CA ARG A 229 28.32 17.86 12.32
C ARG A 229 27.44 18.63 13.31
N PHE A 230 27.22 19.90 13.01
CA PHE A 230 26.43 20.82 13.82
C PHE A 230 24.95 20.81 13.39
N PHE A 231 24.04 20.88 14.35
CA PHE A 231 22.60 20.95 14.10
C PHE A 231 21.90 21.85 15.11
N PHE A 232 20.69 22.30 14.77
CA PHE A 232 19.79 23.03 15.64
C PHE A 232 18.60 22.15 16.02
N SER A 233 18.23 22.16 17.30
CA SER A 233 17.06 21.45 17.80
C SER A 233 16.30 22.29 18.83
N CYS A 234 15.07 21.90 19.11
CA CYS A 234 14.32 22.49 20.22
C CYS A 234 14.69 21.81 21.54
N GLY A 235 15.06 22.60 22.56
CA GLY A 235 15.31 22.12 23.92
C GLY A 235 14.06 21.86 24.76
N ASN A 236 12.86 21.88 24.18
CA ASN A 236 11.61 21.66 24.90
C ASN A 236 11.42 20.16 25.15
N TRP A 237 11.77 19.72 26.35
CA TRP A 237 11.86 18.31 26.72
C TRP A 237 11.08 18.04 28.01
N SER A 238 10.24 17.02 27.97
CA SER A 238 9.52 16.51 29.14
C SER A 238 10.11 15.16 29.55
N PRO A 239 10.32 14.91 30.86
CA PRO A 239 10.80 13.61 31.35
C PRO A 239 9.88 12.42 31.02
N ILE A 240 8.60 12.70 30.78
CA ILE A 240 7.55 11.69 30.61
C ILE A 240 7.23 11.47 29.12
N LEU A 241 7.26 12.55 28.32
CA LEU A 241 6.83 12.54 26.91
C LEU A 241 8.00 12.66 25.93
N GLY A 242 9.22 12.85 26.41
CA GLY A 242 10.38 13.12 25.57
C GLY A 242 10.34 14.53 24.96
N PRO A 243 10.97 14.76 23.80
CA PRO A 243 11.00 16.07 23.16
C PRO A 243 9.59 16.48 22.71
N MET A 244 9.09 17.58 23.28
CA MET A 244 7.76 18.12 23.01
C MET A 244 7.68 18.90 21.70
N CYS A 245 8.82 19.15 21.05
CA CYS A 245 8.90 19.79 19.75
C CYS A 245 9.93 19.05 18.88
N ASN A 246 9.47 18.54 17.74
CA ASN A 246 10.30 17.81 16.78
C ASN A 246 11.07 18.75 15.82
N PHE A 247 11.30 20.00 16.22
CA PHE A 247 12.08 20.93 15.40
C PHE A 247 13.53 20.45 15.34
N PHE A 248 14.02 20.23 14.12
CA PHE A 248 15.38 19.85 13.83
C PHE A 248 15.82 20.48 12.51
N LEU A 249 17.04 21.01 12.46
CA LEU A 249 17.63 21.60 11.27
C LEU A 249 19.14 21.37 11.26
N TRP A 250 19.70 20.83 10.18
CA TRP A 250 21.15 20.78 10.01
C TRP A 250 21.71 22.18 9.77
N ALA A 251 22.82 22.54 10.42
CA ALA A 251 23.57 23.72 10.00
C ALA A 251 24.20 23.44 8.62
N ALA A 252 24.07 24.41 7.71
CA ALA A 252 24.67 24.35 6.38
C ALA A 252 26.19 24.44 6.44
#